data_AF-Q95LQ5-F1
#
_entry.id   AF-Q95LQ5-F1
#
_cell.length_a   1.000
_cell.length_b   1.000
_cell.length_c   1.000
_cell.angle_alpha   90.00
_cell.angle_beta   90.00
_cell.angle_gamma   90.00
#
_symmetry.space_group_name_H-M   'P 1'
#
loop_
_entity.id
_entity.type
_entity.pdbx_description
1 polymer ?
#
loop_
_entity_poly.entity_id
_entity_poly.type
_entity_poly.pdbx_seq_one_letter_code
_entity_poly.pdbx_strand_id
1 'polypeptide(L)'
;LLSACAHFEDITMTDFLEANRQELGLWLREEPGAFDWSVYSQHVCLIEGKGESWQEKERQLRARVKRVLPIDVHQSQPLGAGSLAPLPADALVSAFCLEAVSPDLASFQRALDHITTLLRPGGHLLLIGA
;
A
#
# COMPACT_ATOMS: atom_id res chain seq x y z
N LEU A 1 -0.81 -5.75 -3.34
CA LEU A 1 -2.14 -5.09 -3.22
C LEU A 1 -3.23 -5.77 -4.05
N LEU A 2 -2.95 -6.21 -5.28
CA LEU A 2 -3.91 -6.96 -6.11
C LEU A 2 -4.58 -8.13 -5.35
N SER A 3 -3.83 -9.02 -4.71
CA SER A 3 -4.46 -10.07 -3.89
C SER A 3 -5.16 -9.56 -2.64
N ALA A 4 -4.70 -8.45 -2.06
CA ALA A 4 -5.26 -7.89 -0.83
C ALA A 4 -6.70 -7.38 -1.01
N CYS A 5 -7.09 -6.91 -2.20
CA CYS A 5 -8.45 -6.38 -2.42
C CYS A 5 -9.56 -7.44 -2.35
N ALA A 6 -9.21 -8.72 -2.38
CA ALA A 6 -10.14 -9.83 -2.11
C ALA A 6 -10.35 -10.09 -0.60
N HIS A 7 -9.50 -9.55 0.26
CA HIS A 7 -9.48 -9.81 1.70
C HIS A 7 -9.75 -8.58 2.56
N PHE A 8 -9.50 -7.38 2.03
CA PHE A 8 -9.62 -6.11 2.76
C PHE A 8 -10.58 -5.17 2.05
N GLU A 9 -11.54 -4.63 2.81
CA GLU A 9 -12.60 -3.79 2.27
C GLU A 9 -12.25 -2.31 2.16
N ASP A 10 -11.31 -1.87 2.99
CA ASP A 10 -10.77 -0.52 3.04
C ASP A 10 -9.23 -0.61 2.95
N ILE A 11 -8.69 -0.13 1.84
CA ILE A 11 -7.25 -0.06 1.59
C ILE A 11 -6.84 1.42 1.58
N THR A 12 -5.83 1.75 2.40
CA THR A 12 -5.14 3.03 2.38
C THR A 12 -3.78 2.85 1.69
N MET A 13 -3.55 3.59 0.61
CA MET A 13 -2.25 3.65 -0.05
C MET A 13 -1.49 4.89 0.42
N THR A 14 -0.16 4.81 0.49
CA THR A 14 0.64 5.91 1.03
C THR A 14 1.97 6.03 0.31
N ASP A 15 2.43 7.27 0.12
CA ASP A 15 3.79 7.54 -0.34
C ASP A 15 4.24 8.93 0.18
N PHE A 16 5.54 9.09 0.42
CA PHE A 16 6.13 10.36 0.86
C PHE A 16 6.05 11.42 -0.25
N LEU A 17 6.37 11.05 -1.48
CA LEU A 17 6.42 11.95 -2.63
C LEU A 17 5.02 12.21 -3.18
N GLU A 18 4.70 13.50 -3.39
CA GLU A 18 3.43 13.88 -4.00
C GLU A 18 3.30 13.33 -5.43
N ALA A 19 4.39 13.33 -6.21
CA ALA A 19 4.41 12.81 -7.57
C ALA A 19 3.96 11.33 -7.63
N ASN A 20 4.41 10.49 -6.70
CA ASN A 20 3.99 9.08 -6.63
C ASN A 20 2.49 8.97 -6.31
N ARG A 21 1.99 9.78 -5.39
CA ARG A 21 0.55 9.81 -5.06
C ARG A 21 -0.30 10.29 -6.23
N GLN A 22 0.21 11.23 -7.04
CA GLN A 22 -0.46 11.68 -8.26
C GLN A 22 -0.52 10.56 -9.31
N GLU A 23 0.56 9.81 -9.51
CA GLU A 23 0.59 8.64 -10.42
C GLU A 23 -0.41 7.56 -10.01
N LEU A 24 -0.47 7.24 -8.71
CA LEU A 24 -1.50 6.36 -8.16
C LEU A 24 -2.91 6.90 -8.45
N GLY A 25 -3.10 8.21 -8.34
CA GLY A 25 -4.35 8.88 -8.66
C GLY A 25 -4.76 8.75 -10.13
N LEU A 26 -3.81 8.82 -11.07
CA LEU A 26 -4.07 8.61 -12.50
C LEU A 26 -4.61 7.19 -12.74
N TRP A 27 -3.94 6.18 -12.18
CA TRP A 27 -4.36 4.79 -12.31
C TRP A 27 -5.72 4.51 -11.64
N LEU A 28 -5.97 5.09 -10.46
CA LEU A 28 -7.25 4.95 -9.75
C LEU A 28 -8.43 5.57 -10.50
N ARG A 29 -8.21 6.64 -11.27
CA ARG A 29 -9.24 7.30 -12.09
C ARG A 29 -9.34 6.74 -13.51
N GLU A 30 -8.57 5.72 -13.85
CA GLU A 30 -8.53 5.12 -15.19
C GLU A 30 -8.16 6.15 -16.28
N GLU A 31 -7.28 7.11 -15.95
CA GLU A 31 -6.88 8.17 -16.86
C GLU A 31 -6.00 7.63 -18.01
N PRO A 32 -6.18 8.13 -19.25
CA PRO A 32 -5.26 7.85 -20.34
C PRO A 32 -3.83 8.31 -19.97
N GLY A 33 -2.87 7.40 -20.01
CA GLY A 33 -1.47 7.68 -19.68
C GLY A 33 -1.02 7.21 -18.30
N ALA A 34 -1.93 6.70 -17.46
CA ALA A 34 -1.55 5.95 -16.27
C ALA A 34 -0.72 4.71 -16.65
N PHE A 35 0.22 4.32 -15.79
CA PHE A 35 0.99 3.10 -16.01
C PHE A 35 0.09 1.87 -16.16
N ASP A 36 0.38 1.03 -17.17
CA ASP A 36 -0.36 -0.19 -17.45
C ASP A 36 0.09 -1.35 -16.53
N TRP A 37 -0.75 -1.66 -15.55
CA TRP A 37 -0.55 -2.76 -14.61
C TRP A 37 -1.15 -4.11 -15.07
N SER A 38 -1.76 -4.18 -16.26
CA SER A 38 -2.54 -5.34 -16.71
C SER A 38 -1.75 -6.64 -16.72
N VAL A 39 -0.47 -6.62 -17.10
CA VAL A 39 0.41 -7.81 -17.08
C VAL A 39 0.57 -8.37 -15.67
N TYR A 40 0.72 -7.51 -14.66
CA TYR A 40 0.80 -7.93 -13.26
C TYR A 40 -0.55 -8.43 -12.75
N SER A 41 -1.63 -7.72 -13.08
CA SER A 41 -3.00 -8.11 -12.74
C SER A 41 -3.36 -9.48 -13.31
N GLN A 42 -2.99 -9.74 -14.57
CA GLN A 42 -3.17 -11.03 -15.23
C GLN A 42 -2.34 -12.13 -14.55
N HIS A 43 -1.09 -11.84 -14.22
CA HIS A 43 -0.24 -12.80 -13.53
C HIS A 43 -0.81 -13.18 -12.15
N VAL A 44 -1.28 -12.19 -11.37
CA VAL A 44 -1.92 -12.43 -10.07
C VAL A 44 -3.17 -13.28 -10.23
N CYS A 45 -4.03 -13.00 -11.21
CA CYS A 45 -5.23 -13.81 -11.46
C CYS A 45 -4.88 -15.27 -11.81
N LEU A 46 -3.81 -15.47 -12.60
CA LEU A 46 -3.33 -16.80 -12.97
C LEU A 46 -2.88 -17.60 -11.76
N ILE A 47 -2.05 -17.01 -10.88
CA ILE A 47 -1.52 -17.72 -9.70
C ILE A 47 -2.57 -17.90 -8.61
N GLU A 48 -3.58 -17.03 -8.52
CA GLU A 48 -4.69 -17.21 -7.59
C GLU A 48 -5.66 -18.32 -8.01
N GLY A 49 -5.72 -18.66 -9.30
CA GLY A 49 -6.43 -19.84 -9.80
C GLY A 49 -7.97 -19.79 -9.65
N LYS A 50 -8.55 -18.60 -9.46
CA LYS A 50 -10.00 -18.41 -9.23
C LYS A 50 -10.84 -18.19 -10.50
N GLY A 51 -10.20 -18.15 -11.67
CA GLY A 51 -10.88 -17.86 -12.95
C GLY A 51 -11.35 -16.40 -13.10
N GLU A 52 -10.88 -15.50 -12.24
CA GLU A 52 -11.17 -14.07 -12.29
C GLU A 52 -10.41 -13.40 -13.46
N SER A 53 -11.03 -12.42 -14.12
CA SER A 53 -10.34 -11.62 -15.14
C SER A 53 -9.51 -10.52 -14.50
N TRP A 54 -8.43 -10.12 -15.16
CA TRP A 54 -7.57 -9.04 -14.66
C TRP A 54 -8.31 -7.71 -14.56
N GLN A 55 -9.28 -7.46 -15.46
CA GLN A 55 -10.12 -6.26 -15.41
C GLN A 55 -10.98 -6.22 -14.14
N GLU A 56 -11.56 -7.36 -13.74
CA GLU A 56 -12.36 -7.42 -12.52
C GLU A 56 -11.48 -7.26 -11.27
N LYS A 57 -10.28 -7.87 -11.28
CA LYS A 57 -9.29 -7.69 -10.22
C LYS A 57 -8.91 -6.22 -10.01
N GLU A 58 -8.61 -5.51 -11.10
CA GLU A 58 -8.27 -4.09 -11.02
C GLU A 58 -9.46 -3.24 -10.58
N ARG A 59 -10.66 -3.50 -11.11
CA ARG A 59 -11.90 -2.83 -10.69
C ARG A 59 -12.12 -2.99 -9.18
N GLN A 60 -11.95 -4.21 -8.67
CA GLN A 60 -12.04 -4.51 -7.25
C GLN A 60 -10.99 -3.72 -6.45
N LEU A 61 -9.73 -3.73 -6.88
CA LEU A 61 -8.67 -2.98 -6.19
C LEU A 61 -8.98 -1.47 -6.16
N ARG A 62 -9.34 -0.86 -7.30
CA ARG A 62 -9.74 0.55 -7.36
C ARG A 62 -10.91 0.86 -6.41
N ALA A 63 -11.91 -0.02 -6.33
CA ALA A 63 -13.04 0.15 -5.44
C ALA A 63 -12.69 -0.03 -3.94
N ARG A 64 -11.69 -0.85 -3.61
CA ARG A 64 -11.24 -1.08 -2.22
C ARG A 64 -10.26 -0.01 -1.74
N VAL A 65 -9.52 0.66 -2.63
CA VAL A 65 -8.68 1.81 -2.26
C VAL A 65 -9.58 3.00 -1.91
N LYS A 66 -9.59 3.40 -0.63
CA LYS A 66 -10.45 4.48 -0.14
C LYS A 66 -9.76 5.82 -0.06
N ARG A 67 -8.43 5.81 0.05
CA ARG A 67 -7.61 7.03 0.16
C ARG A 67 -6.16 6.77 -0.20
N VAL A 68 -5.53 7.82 -0.71
CA VAL A 68 -4.08 7.92 -0.93
C VAL A 68 -3.57 9.06 -0.05
N LEU A 69 -2.72 8.76 0.93
CA LEU A 69 -2.29 9.72 1.95
C LEU A 69 -0.76 9.96 1.91
N PRO A 70 -0.28 11.15 2.31
CA PRO A 70 1.14 11.34 2.59
C PRO A 70 1.55 10.49 3.81
N ILE A 71 2.80 10.03 3.82
CA ILE A 71 3.42 9.31 4.94
C ILE A 71 4.89 9.73 5.07
N ASP A 72 5.37 9.81 6.30
CA ASP A 72 6.81 9.87 6.61
C ASP A 72 7.13 8.87 7.72
N VAL A 73 7.78 7.76 7.36
CA VAL A 73 8.11 6.66 8.29
C VAL A 73 9.11 7.05 9.37
N HIS A 74 9.81 8.18 9.21
CA HIS A 74 10.74 8.69 10.22
C HIS A 74 10.06 9.56 11.28
N GLN A 75 8.78 9.89 11.12
CA GLN A 75 7.98 10.53 12.17
C GLN A 75 7.40 9.49 13.12
N SER A 76 7.36 9.83 14.41
CA SER A 76 6.71 8.98 15.44
C SER A 76 5.23 8.71 15.17
N GLN A 77 4.56 9.58 14.41
CA GLN A 77 3.23 9.38 13.85
C GLN A 77 3.32 9.45 12.32
N PRO A 78 3.56 8.32 11.62
CA PRO A 78 3.90 8.35 10.20
C PRO A 78 2.86 9.01 9.29
N LEU A 79 1.58 8.90 9.66
CA LEU A 79 0.46 9.49 8.91
C LEU A 79 0.00 10.86 9.45
N GLY A 80 0.74 11.42 10.42
CA GLY A 80 0.41 12.68 11.09
C GLY A 80 -0.72 12.55 12.11
N ALA A 81 -0.83 13.59 12.96
CA ALA A 81 -1.91 13.71 13.93
C ALA A 81 -3.24 13.96 13.21
N GLY A 82 -4.27 13.15 13.49
CA GLY A 82 -5.58 13.28 12.85
C GLY A 82 -5.68 12.68 11.45
N SER A 83 -4.83 11.69 11.14
CA SER A 83 -4.92 10.93 9.88
C SER A 83 -6.35 10.44 9.60
N LEU A 84 -6.74 10.49 8.32
CA LEU A 84 -8.01 9.94 7.83
C LEU A 84 -8.00 8.41 7.70
N ALA A 85 -6.87 7.76 7.97
CA ALA A 85 -6.77 6.30 7.94
C ALA A 85 -7.49 5.67 9.14
N PRO A 86 -8.23 4.56 8.95
CA PRO A 86 -8.79 3.81 10.06
C PRO A 86 -7.65 3.11 10.82
N LEU A 87 -7.34 3.61 12.01
CA LEU A 87 -6.28 3.07 12.87
C LEU A 87 -6.85 2.52 14.19
N PRO A 88 -6.27 1.44 14.74
CA PRO A 88 -5.16 0.66 14.18
C PRO A 88 -5.62 -0.26 13.01
N ALA A 89 -4.73 -0.49 12.05
CA ALA A 89 -4.98 -1.35 10.89
C ALA A 89 -4.89 -2.84 11.24
N ASP A 90 -5.61 -3.68 10.50
CA ASP A 90 -5.54 -5.14 10.60
C ASP A 90 -4.26 -5.73 10.00
N ALA A 91 -3.77 -5.12 8.93
CA ALA A 91 -2.57 -5.54 8.21
C ALA A 91 -1.84 -4.34 7.60
N LEU A 92 -0.52 -4.50 7.48
CA LEU A 92 0.35 -3.58 6.75
C LEU A 92 1.07 -4.33 5.65
N VAL A 93 1.22 -3.69 4.49
CA VAL A 93 2.07 -4.16 3.39
C VAL A 93 3.04 -3.04 3.07
N SER A 94 4.34 -3.33 3.10
CA SER A 94 5.39 -2.40 2.71
C SER A 94 6.38 -3.10 1.80
N ALA A 95 6.63 -2.52 0.62
CA ALA A 95 7.51 -3.09 -0.40
C ALA A 95 8.53 -2.03 -0.84
N PHE A 96 9.82 -2.35 -0.71
CA PHE A 96 10.95 -1.51 -1.10
C PHE A 96 10.92 -0.09 -0.52
N CYS A 97 10.60 0.02 0.76
CA CYS A 97 10.40 1.31 1.43
C CYS A 97 11.44 1.55 2.52
N LEU A 98 11.41 0.76 3.59
CA LEU A 98 12.15 1.05 4.82
C LEU A 98 13.66 1.09 4.60
N GLU A 99 14.20 0.15 3.83
CA GLU A 99 15.63 0.07 3.51
C GLU A 99 16.06 1.17 2.53
N ALA A 100 15.17 1.58 1.62
CA ALA A 100 15.46 2.60 0.62
C ALA A 100 15.52 4.02 1.21
N VAL A 101 14.82 4.25 2.33
CA VAL A 101 14.69 5.58 2.95
C VAL A 101 15.43 5.70 4.28
N SER A 102 16.10 4.64 4.75
CA SER A 102 16.82 4.64 6.01
C SER A 102 18.33 4.65 5.77
N PRO A 103 19.09 5.67 6.25
CA PRO A 103 20.52 5.78 5.98
C PRO A 103 21.37 4.71 6.69
N ASP A 104 20.83 4.09 7.74
CA ASP A 104 21.49 3.07 8.54
C ASP A 104 20.48 2.13 9.20
N LEU A 105 20.98 1.03 9.77
CA LEU A 105 20.16 0.02 10.46
C LEU A 105 19.39 0.60 11.65
N ALA A 106 19.95 1.58 12.36
CA ALA A 106 19.28 2.21 13.50
C ALA A 106 18.07 3.03 13.05
N SER A 107 18.17 3.71 11.91
CA SER A 107 17.09 4.44 11.27
C SER A 107 16.03 3.50 10.72
N PHE A 108 16.45 2.38 10.11
CA PHE A 108 15.54 1.33 9.66
C PHE A 108 14.72 0.77 10.83
N GLN A 109 15.37 0.45 11.95
CA GLN A 109 14.69 -0.07 13.14
C GLN A 109 13.67 0.93 13.67
N ARG A 110 14.04 2.22 13.79
CA ARG A 110 13.09 3.27 14.22
C ARG A 110 11.91 3.40 13.27
N ALA A 111 12.15 3.37 11.96
CA ALA A 111 11.09 3.45 10.96
C ALA A 111 10.14 2.23 11.04
N LEU A 112 10.69 1.03 11.26
CA LEU A 112 9.91 -0.18 11.51
C LEU A 112 9.06 -0.05 12.80
N ASP A 113 9.65 0.47 13.88
CA ASP A 113 8.95 0.71 15.13
C ASP A 113 7.79 1.69 14.92
N HIS A 114 8.02 2.78 14.19
CA HIS A 114 6.99 3.79 13.89
C HIS A 114 5.83 3.21 13.07
N ILE A 115 6.08 2.48 11.98
CA ILE A 115 4.98 1.91 11.19
C ILE A 115 4.22 0.82 11.97
N THR A 116 4.89 0.11 12.89
CA THR A 116 4.24 -0.91 13.73
C THR A 116 3.22 -0.30 14.68
N THR A 117 3.35 1.00 15.04
CA THR A 117 2.31 1.71 15.81
C THR A 117 0.97 1.84 15.07
N LEU A 118 0.98 1.72 13.74
CA LEU A 118 -0.23 1.76 12.91
C LEU A 118 -0.96 0.42 12.90
N LEU A 119 -0.33 -0.67 13.35
CA LEU A 119 -0.86 -2.02 13.29
C LEU A 119 -1.45 -2.43 14.64
N ARG A 120 -2.61 -3.09 14.63
CA ARG A 120 -3.22 -3.59 15.87
C ARG A 120 -2.39 -4.73 16.47
N PRO A 121 -2.47 -4.97 17.80
CA PRO A 121 -1.93 -6.19 18.39
C PRO A 121 -2.47 -7.45 17.69
N GLY A 122 -1.58 -8.34 17.28
CA GLY A 122 -1.91 -9.56 16.52
C GLY A 122 -2.19 -9.35 15.03
N GLY A 123 -2.04 -8.12 14.51
CA GLY A 123 -2.12 -7.84 13.07
C GLY A 123 -0.92 -8.40 12.28
N HIS A 124 -1.01 -8.33 10.95
CA HIS A 124 0.00 -8.90 10.06
C HIS A 124 0.80 -7.83 9.31
N LEU A 125 2.12 -7.95 9.31
CA LEU A 125 3.01 -7.15 8.47
C LEU A 125 3.58 -8.04 7.35
N LEU A 126 3.35 -7.65 6.11
CA LEU A 126 4.03 -8.21 4.94
C LEU A 126 5.09 -7.21 4.49
N LEU A 127 6.35 -7.56 4.67
CA LEU A 127 7.50 -6.72 4.32
C LEU A 127 8.29 -7.34 3.18
N ILE A 128 8.51 -6.57 2.12
CA ILE A 128 9.33 -6.93 0.96
C ILE A 128 10.43 -5.87 0.85
N GLY A 129 11.69 -6.29 0.74
CA GLY A 129 12.84 -5.39 0.59
C GLY A 129 14.02 -6.11 -0.06
N ALA A 130 15.09 -5.36 -0.34
CA ALA A 130 16.34 -5.85 -0.92
C ALA A 130 17.43 -6.15 0.12
#